data_AF-A0A0D3IQY7-F1
#
_entry.id   AF-A0A0D3IQY7-F1
#
_cell.length_a   1.000
_cell.length_b   1.000
_cell.length_c   1.000
_cell.angle_alpha   90.00
_cell.angle_beta   90.00
_cell.angle_gamma   90.00
#
_symmetry.space_group_name_H-M   'P 1'
#
loop_
_entity.id
_entity.type
_entity.pdbx_description
1 polymer ?
#
loop_
_entity_poly.entity_id
_entity_poly.type
_entity_poly.pdbx_seq_one_letter_code
_entity_poly.pdbx_strand_id
1 'polypeptide(L)'
;MGVPGLFSWVRRQFPEAIIPEEVWSKSSPAPVSSLFVDLNHILHACTHPEYPYEEPSSREAMLEAILLYIEALLALVQPTDLLFIAVDGPPPRAKMNQQRSRRFLAAMEAADRKRMQEQARTALASLLVPPAEPKARTATAVRAELSRGAAAASVWSCPACTLVNPAARASCDACGGARPAPAGQ
;
A
#
# COMPACT_ATOMS: atom_id res chain seq x y z
N MET A 1 -23.47 3.15 -16.14
CA MET A 1 -22.86 3.89 -15.01
C MET A 1 -22.93 3.00 -13.77
N GLY A 2 -21.79 2.70 -13.13
CA GLY A 2 -21.78 1.94 -11.88
C GLY A 2 -22.15 2.81 -10.68
N VAL A 3 -22.30 2.20 -9.50
CA VAL A 3 -22.57 2.91 -8.23
C VAL A 3 -21.62 4.11 -8.01
N PRO A 4 -20.29 4.02 -8.27
CA PRO A 4 -19.40 5.17 -8.14
C PRO A 4 -19.74 6.34 -9.07
N GLY A 5 -20.18 6.04 -10.30
CA GLY A 5 -20.59 7.05 -11.26
C GLY A 5 -21.88 7.77 -10.84
N LEU A 6 -22.83 7.01 -10.29
CA LEU A 6 -24.05 7.59 -9.74
C LEU A 6 -23.75 8.47 -8.53
N PHE A 7 -22.98 7.97 -7.56
CA PHE A 7 -22.64 8.74 -6.37
C PHE A 7 -21.87 10.04 -6.70
N SER A 8 -20.91 9.97 -7.64
CA SER A 8 -20.20 11.15 -8.15
C SER A 8 -21.14 12.16 -8.82
N TRP A 9 -22.18 11.69 -9.51
CA TRP A 9 -23.19 12.56 -10.09
C TRP A 9 -24.07 13.19 -9.00
N VAL A 10 -24.59 12.41 -8.05
CA VAL A 10 -25.41 12.92 -6.93
C VAL A 10 -24.65 13.98 -6.14
N ARG A 11 -23.41 13.71 -5.76
CA ARG A 11 -22.56 14.68 -5.03
C ARG A 11 -22.39 16.01 -5.76
N ARG A 12 -22.38 16.00 -7.10
CA ARG A 12 -22.24 17.22 -7.91
C ARG A 12 -23.56 17.95 -8.11
N GLN A 13 -24.67 17.23 -8.22
CA GLN A 13 -25.98 17.81 -8.55
C GLN A 13 -26.79 18.18 -7.32
N PHE A 14 -26.63 17.43 -6.22
CA PHE A 14 -27.39 17.55 -4.97
C PHE A 14 -26.44 17.42 -3.77
N PRO A 15 -25.48 18.36 -3.59
CA PRO A 15 -24.55 18.30 -2.46
C PRO A 15 -25.25 18.33 -1.09
N GLU A 16 -26.41 18.98 -1.00
CA GLU A 16 -27.24 19.03 0.21
C GLU A 16 -27.84 17.69 0.63
N ALA A 17 -27.95 16.73 -0.31
CA ALA A 17 -28.40 15.38 -0.02
C ALA A 17 -27.33 14.54 0.71
N ILE A 18 -26.08 15.03 0.78
CA ILE A 18 -24.96 14.35 1.45
C ILE A 18 -24.62 15.12 2.71
N ILE A 19 -24.98 14.56 3.86
CA ILE A 19 -24.71 15.14 5.17
C ILE A 19 -23.43 14.52 5.73
N PRO A 20 -22.39 15.33 6.02
CA PRO A 20 -21.18 14.82 6.67
C PRO A 20 -21.46 14.28 8.07
N GLU A 21 -20.68 13.29 8.50
CA GLU A 21 -20.82 12.63 9.80
C GLU A 21 -20.70 13.61 10.98
N GLU A 22 -19.84 14.62 10.87
CA GLU A 22 -19.62 15.64 11.91
C GLU A 22 -20.84 16.56 12.07
N VAL A 23 -21.63 16.71 11.01
CA VAL A 23 -22.89 17.46 11.03
C VAL A 23 -24.01 16.57 11.58
N TRP A 24 -24.06 15.32 11.13
CA TRP A 24 -25.03 14.32 11.60
C TRP A 24 -24.93 14.10 13.12
N SER A 25 -23.72 13.89 13.64
CA SER A 25 -23.50 13.64 15.07
C SER A 25 -23.86 14.81 15.99
N LYS A 26 -23.78 16.06 15.50
CA LYS A 26 -24.06 17.27 16.30
C LYS A 26 -25.53 17.71 16.25
N SER A 27 -26.14 17.53 15.09
CA SER A 27 -27.46 18.10 14.78
C SER A 27 -28.29 17.09 14.00
N SER A 28 -28.25 15.82 14.43
CA SER A 28 -28.87 14.72 13.70
C SER A 28 -30.26 15.13 13.23
N PRO A 29 -30.56 15.02 11.92
CA PRO A 29 -31.94 15.14 11.48
C PRO A 29 -32.78 14.11 12.24
N ALA A 30 -34.07 14.38 12.35
CA ALA A 30 -35.07 13.69 13.18
C ALA A 30 -34.76 12.21 13.54
N PRO A 31 -35.13 11.76 14.76
CA PRO A 31 -34.83 10.42 15.23
C PRO A 31 -35.17 9.34 14.21
N VAL A 32 -34.21 8.45 13.95
CA VAL A 32 -34.37 7.34 13.00
C VAL A 32 -35.13 6.22 13.69
N SER A 33 -36.27 5.80 13.15
CA SER A 33 -37.04 4.70 13.73
C SER A 33 -36.51 3.33 13.31
N SER A 34 -36.07 3.18 12.06
CA SER A 34 -35.70 1.90 11.46
C SER A 34 -34.40 1.99 10.67
N LEU A 35 -33.46 1.09 10.96
CA LEU A 35 -32.20 0.94 10.23
C LEU A 35 -32.20 -0.40 9.48
N PHE A 36 -31.93 -0.33 8.17
CA PHE A 36 -31.83 -1.49 7.28
C PHE A 36 -30.38 -1.67 6.83
N VAL A 37 -29.81 -2.85 7.05
CA VAL A 37 -28.40 -3.15 6.77
C VAL A 37 -28.31 -4.30 5.77
N ASP A 38 -27.61 -4.08 4.65
CA ASP A 38 -27.17 -5.15 3.75
C ASP A 38 -25.85 -5.74 4.30
N LEU A 39 -25.94 -6.91 4.93
CA LEU A 39 -24.78 -7.54 5.56
C LEU A 39 -23.71 -7.93 4.55
N ASN A 40 -24.06 -8.21 3.29
CA ASN A 40 -23.08 -8.63 2.30
C ASN A 40 -22.05 -7.54 2.04
N HIS A 41 -22.46 -6.27 2.11
CA HIS A 41 -21.52 -5.15 1.97
C HIS A 41 -20.51 -5.11 3.13
N ILE A 42 -20.98 -5.27 4.37
CA ILE A 42 -20.14 -5.31 5.57
C ILE A 42 -19.19 -6.51 5.51
N LEU A 43 -19.68 -7.69 5.12
CA LEU A 43 -18.84 -8.89 4.94
C LEU A 43 -17.70 -8.62 3.97
N HIS A 44 -17.97 -7.99 2.82
CA HIS A 44 -16.92 -7.64 1.87
C HIS A 44 -15.90 -6.66 2.47
N ALA A 45 -16.35 -5.61 3.16
CA ALA A 45 -15.48 -4.62 3.77
C ALA A 45 -14.57 -5.22 4.87
N CYS A 46 -15.10 -6.13 5.69
CA CYS A 46 -14.35 -6.75 6.78
C CYS A 46 -13.42 -7.89 6.32
N THR A 47 -13.70 -8.54 5.18
CA THR A 47 -12.90 -9.67 4.69
C THR A 47 -11.80 -9.28 3.73
N HIS A 48 -11.99 -8.20 2.98
CA HIS A 48 -11.04 -7.68 2.00
C HIS A 48 -10.92 -6.17 2.18
N PRO A 49 -10.45 -5.70 3.35
CA PRO A 49 -10.38 -4.28 3.61
C PRO A 49 -9.34 -3.62 2.69
N GLU A 50 -9.55 -2.34 2.38
CA GLU A 50 -8.59 -1.58 1.59
C GLU A 50 -7.32 -1.28 2.41
N TYR A 51 -6.18 -1.12 1.73
CA TYR A 51 -4.93 -0.70 2.38
C TYR A 51 -5.15 0.62 3.16
N PRO A 52 -4.64 0.75 4.41
CA PRO A 52 -3.60 -0.05 5.05
C PRO A 52 -4.09 -1.18 5.95
N TYR A 53 -5.39 -1.48 5.97
CA TYR A 53 -5.95 -2.47 6.88
C TYR A 53 -5.61 -3.90 6.43
N GLU A 54 -5.35 -4.78 7.40
CA GLU A 54 -5.02 -6.18 7.14
C GLU A 54 -6.27 -7.05 7.07
N GLU A 55 -6.21 -8.11 6.26
CA GLU A 55 -7.25 -9.13 6.21
C GLU A 55 -7.32 -9.90 7.55
N PRO A 56 -8.53 -10.28 8.01
CA PRO A 56 -8.69 -10.98 9.27
C PRO A 56 -8.00 -12.36 9.24
N SER A 57 -7.22 -12.65 10.28
CA SER A 57 -6.41 -13.87 10.37
C SER A 57 -7.20 -15.15 10.74
N SER A 58 -8.40 -14.99 11.29
CA SER A 58 -9.28 -16.10 11.68
C SER A 58 -10.76 -15.77 11.47
N ARG A 59 -11.61 -16.80 11.59
CA ARG A 59 -13.06 -16.63 11.54
C ARG A 59 -13.57 -15.77 12.70
N GLU A 60 -12.99 -15.96 13.88
CA GLU A 60 -13.34 -15.21 15.09
C GLU A 60 -13.01 -13.73 14.93
N ALA A 61 -11.82 -13.42 14.41
CA ALA A 61 -11.40 -12.04 14.11
C ALA A 61 -12.31 -11.39 13.04
N MET A 62 -12.74 -12.16 12.02
CA MET A 62 -13.70 -11.68 11.03
C MET A 62 -15.06 -11.35 11.66
N LEU A 63 -15.57 -12.22 12.54
CA LEU A 63 -16.83 -11.99 13.24
C LEU A 63 -16.75 -10.77 14.17
N GLU A 64 -15.65 -10.61 14.89
CA GLU A 64 -15.39 -9.44 15.74
C GLU A 64 -15.39 -8.14 14.90
N ALA A 65 -14.71 -8.15 13.75
CA ALA A 65 -14.70 -7.00 12.84
C ALA A 65 -16.11 -6.65 12.32
N ILE A 66 -16.93 -7.65 11.99
CA ILE A 66 -18.31 -7.45 11.55
C ILE A 66 -19.16 -6.85 12.68
N LEU A 67 -19.03 -7.38 13.91
CA LEU A 67 -19.77 -6.89 15.07
C LEU A 67 -19.39 -5.44 15.38
N LEU A 68 -18.09 -5.12 15.41
CA LEU A 68 -17.61 -3.77 15.64
C LEU A 68 -18.14 -2.78 14.59
N TYR A 69 -18.22 -3.20 13.32
CA TYR A 69 -18.80 -2.39 12.25
C TYR A 69 -20.29 -2.10 12.51
N ILE A 70 -21.06 -3.13 12.89
CA ILE A 70 -22.49 -2.99 13.20
C ILE A 70 -22.69 -2.10 14.44
N GLU A 71 -21.87 -2.26 15.47
CA GLU A 71 -21.89 -1.42 16.67
C GLU A 71 -21.62 0.05 16.34
N ALA A 72 -20.65 0.33 15.47
CA ALA A 72 -20.38 1.68 14.99
C ALA A 72 -21.59 2.28 14.25
N LEU A 73 -22.26 1.50 13.40
CA LEU A 73 -23.49 1.95 12.72
C LEU A 73 -24.62 2.24 13.71
N LEU A 74 -24.80 1.41 14.73
CA LEU A 74 -25.83 1.61 15.76
C LEU A 74 -25.53 2.83 16.63
N ALA A 75 -24.26 3.05 16.98
CA ALA A 75 -23.84 4.24 17.70
C ALA A 75 -24.07 5.52 16.89
N LEU A 76 -23.88 5.47 15.58
CA LEU A 76 -24.07 6.61 14.68
C LEU A 76 -25.55 6.92 14.38
N VAL A 77 -26.35 5.88 14.10
CA VAL A 77 -27.74 6.05 13.62
C VAL A 77 -28.75 6.08 14.77
N GLN A 78 -28.47 5.36 15.86
CA GLN A 78 -29.33 5.25 17.04
C GLN A 78 -30.81 4.92 16.73
N PRO A 79 -31.11 3.81 16.01
CA PRO A 79 -32.48 3.46 15.65
C PRO A 79 -33.33 3.13 16.89
N THR A 80 -34.58 3.60 16.94
CA THR A 80 -35.44 3.42 18.13
C THR A 80 -36.27 2.13 18.12
N ASP A 81 -36.72 1.67 16.94
CA ASP A 81 -37.78 0.66 16.86
C ASP A 81 -37.29 -0.65 16.21
N LEU A 82 -36.54 -0.54 15.11
CA LEU A 82 -36.17 -1.70 14.29
C LEU A 82 -34.74 -1.61 13.76
N LEU A 83 -33.96 -2.66 14.03
CA LEU A 83 -32.77 -3.00 13.28
C LEU A 83 -33.07 -4.22 12.39
N PHE A 84 -32.99 -4.04 11.08
CA PHE A 84 -33.17 -5.13 10.11
C PHE A 84 -31.87 -5.42 9.37
N ILE A 85 -31.33 -6.62 9.55
CA ILE A 85 -30.09 -7.06 8.90
C ILE A 85 -30.44 -8.11 7.85
N ALA A 86 -30.18 -7.80 6.59
CA ALA A 86 -30.46 -8.66 5.45
C ALA A 86 -29.19 -9.38 4.98
N VAL A 87 -29.30 -10.67 4.69
CA VAL A 87 -28.26 -11.49 4.07
C VAL A 87 -28.77 -11.97 2.71
N ASP A 88 -27.94 -11.94 1.67
CA ASP A 88 -28.39 -12.32 0.32
C ASP A 88 -28.69 -13.82 0.29
N GLY A 89 -29.95 -14.16 0.01
CA GLY A 89 -30.36 -15.51 -0.34
C GLY A 89 -30.12 -15.84 -1.82
N PRO A 90 -30.63 -16.99 -2.31
CA PRO A 90 -30.57 -17.34 -3.72
C PRO A 90 -31.21 -16.25 -4.61
N PRO A 91 -30.45 -15.59 -5.51
CA PRO A 91 -30.97 -14.48 -6.28
C PRO A 91 -31.66 -14.95 -7.58
N PRO A 92 -32.46 -14.09 -8.25
CA PRO A 92 -33.03 -14.39 -9.56
C PRO A 92 -31.97 -14.67 -10.63
N ARG A 93 -32.33 -15.44 -11.67
CA ARG A 93 -31.41 -15.88 -12.74
C ARG A 93 -30.65 -14.74 -13.42
N ALA A 94 -31.30 -13.58 -13.60
CA ALA A 94 -30.63 -12.40 -14.18
C ALA A 94 -29.46 -11.92 -13.32
N LYS A 95 -29.66 -11.80 -12.00
CA LYS A 95 -28.61 -11.44 -11.03
C LYS A 95 -27.55 -12.55 -10.95
N MET A 96 -27.94 -13.82 -11.01
CA MET A 96 -26.98 -14.93 -11.10
C MET A 96 -26.05 -14.81 -12.32
N ASN A 97 -26.60 -14.52 -13.50
CA ASN A 97 -25.81 -14.34 -14.72
C ASN A 97 -24.84 -13.15 -14.57
N GLN A 98 -25.31 -12.02 -14.04
CA GLN A 98 -24.46 -10.85 -13.79
C GLN A 98 -23.33 -11.15 -12.79
N GLN A 99 -23.65 -11.82 -11.67
CA GLN A 99 -22.66 -12.26 -10.69
C GLN A 99 -21.66 -13.25 -11.30
N ARG A 100 -22.13 -14.20 -12.11
CA ARG A 100 -21.28 -15.18 -12.79
C ARG A 100 -20.28 -14.50 -13.73
N SER A 101 -20.75 -13.59 -14.58
CA SER A 101 -19.87 -12.83 -15.49
C SER A 101 -18.84 -12.01 -14.73
N ARG A 102 -19.25 -11.31 -13.65
CA ARG A 102 -18.33 -10.56 -12.79
C ARG A 102 -17.26 -11.44 -12.15
N ARG A 103 -17.66 -12.58 -11.57
CA ARG A 103 -16.73 -13.52 -10.92
C ARG A 103 -15.75 -14.12 -11.93
N PHE A 104 -16.21 -14.41 -13.14
CA PHE A 104 -15.35 -14.93 -14.20
C PHE A 104 -14.28 -13.91 -14.61
N LEU A 105 -14.67 -12.65 -14.85
CA LEU A 105 -13.73 -11.57 -15.18
C LEU A 105 -12.74 -11.32 -14.04
N ALA A 106 -13.22 -11.22 -12.80
CA ALA A 106 -12.35 -10.99 -11.65
C ALA A 106 -11.31 -12.11 -11.46
N ALA A 107 -11.67 -13.37 -11.74
CA ALA A 107 -10.74 -14.49 -11.69
C ALA A 107 -9.67 -14.41 -12.80
N MET A 108 -10.05 -14.02 -14.02
CA MET A 108 -9.09 -13.79 -15.10
C MET A 108 -8.13 -12.64 -14.77
N GLU A 109 -8.66 -11.50 -14.34
CA GLU A 109 -7.84 -10.36 -13.95
C GLU A 109 -6.91 -10.67 -12.78
N ALA A 110 -7.35 -11.48 -11.81
CA ALA A 110 -6.49 -11.93 -10.71
C ALA A 110 -5.35 -12.83 -11.20
N ALA A 111 -5.61 -13.71 -12.17
CA ALA A 111 -4.57 -14.54 -12.78
C ALA A 111 -3.56 -13.68 -13.55
N ASP A 112 -4.03 -12.68 -14.31
CA ASP A 112 -3.18 -11.77 -15.07
C ASP A 112 -2.34 -10.88 -14.13
N ARG A 113 -2.93 -10.34 -13.06
CA ARG A 113 -2.20 -9.59 -12.03
C ARG A 113 -1.07 -10.42 -11.41
N LYS A 114 -1.33 -11.68 -11.06
CA LYS A 114 -0.29 -12.59 -10.53
C LYS A 114 0.83 -12.82 -11.54
N ARG A 115 0.51 -13.01 -12.82
CA ARG A 115 1.51 -13.16 -13.90
C ARG A 115 2.38 -11.91 -14.03
N MET A 116 1.76 -10.74 -14.05
CA MET A 116 2.48 -9.46 -14.13
C MET A 116 3.36 -9.21 -12.89
N GLN A 117 2.86 -9.52 -11.69
CA GLN A 117 3.64 -9.42 -10.46
C GLN A 117 4.85 -10.35 -10.47
N GLU A 118 4.70 -11.59 -10.93
CA GLU A 118 5.81 -12.54 -11.03
C GLU A 118 6.85 -12.09 -12.07
N GLN A 119 6.40 -11.58 -13.22
CA GLN A 119 7.28 -11.00 -14.23
C GLN A 119 8.03 -9.78 -13.69
N ALA A 120 7.34 -8.87 -12.99
CA ALA A 120 7.97 -7.69 -12.38
C ALA A 120 8.98 -8.09 -11.29
N ARG A 121 8.64 -9.09 -10.46
CA ARG A 121 9.54 -9.64 -9.44
C ARG A 121 10.77 -10.29 -10.06
N THR A 122 10.60 -11.05 -11.14
CA THR A 122 11.70 -11.69 -11.89
C THR A 122 12.59 -10.64 -12.55
N ALA A 123 11.99 -9.63 -13.21
CA ALA A 123 12.73 -8.53 -13.82
C ALA A 123 13.54 -7.75 -12.77
N LEU A 124 12.95 -7.43 -11.62
CA LEU A 124 13.65 -6.78 -10.52
C LEU A 124 14.78 -7.65 -9.96
N ALA A 125 14.55 -8.95 -9.76
CA ALA A 125 15.57 -9.89 -9.31
C ALA A 125 16.75 -9.99 -10.30
N SER A 126 16.48 -9.88 -11.60
CA SER A 126 17.55 -9.88 -12.62
C SER A 126 18.41 -8.60 -12.63
N LEU A 127 17.86 -7.47 -12.15
CA LEU A 127 18.58 -6.21 -12.00
C LEU A 127 19.38 -6.14 -10.69
N LEU A 128 18.97 -6.92 -9.69
CA LEU A 128 19.71 -7.09 -8.44
C LEU A 128 20.87 -8.06 -8.70
N VAL A 129 22.09 -7.52 -8.80
CA VAL A 129 23.31 -8.34 -8.87
C VAL A 129 23.31 -9.26 -7.64
N PRO A 130 23.36 -10.59 -7.79
CA PRO A 130 23.45 -11.48 -6.64
C PRO A 130 24.71 -11.11 -5.85
N PRO A 131 24.67 -11.13 -4.50
CA PRO A 131 25.88 -10.94 -3.71
C PRO A 131 26.89 -11.98 -4.20
N ALA A 132 28.05 -11.51 -4.67
CA ALA A 132 29.09 -12.37 -5.22
C ALA A 132 29.34 -13.51 -4.22
N GLU A 133 29.22 -14.76 -4.69
CA GLU A 133 29.51 -15.92 -3.86
C GLU A 133 30.89 -15.72 -3.22
N PRO A 134 31.02 -15.91 -1.88
CA PRO A 134 32.32 -15.87 -1.26
C PRO A 134 33.10 -17.08 -1.76
N LYS A 135 33.85 -16.91 -2.85
CA LYS A 135 34.87 -17.88 -3.27
C LYS A 135 35.71 -18.15 -2.03
N ALA A 136 35.78 -19.40 -1.60
CA ALA A 136 36.53 -19.81 -0.42
C ALA A 136 37.99 -19.37 -0.56
N ARG A 137 38.31 -18.18 -0.05
CA ARG A 137 39.65 -17.63 -0.02
C ARG A 137 40.32 -18.17 1.23
N THR A 138 41.37 -18.96 1.04
CA THR A 138 42.18 -19.49 2.13
C THR A 138 42.74 -18.34 2.96
N ALA A 139 42.76 -18.52 4.30
CA ALA A 139 43.16 -17.50 5.27
C ALA A 139 44.56 -16.89 5.01
N THR A 140 45.39 -17.61 4.27
CA THR A 140 46.75 -17.20 3.87
C THR A 140 46.74 -16.04 2.86
N ALA A 141 45.77 -15.97 1.96
CA ALA A 141 45.68 -14.89 0.96
C ALA A 141 45.25 -13.56 1.61
N VAL A 142 44.27 -13.61 2.52
CA VAL A 142 43.72 -12.44 3.22
C VAL A 142 44.79 -11.72 4.06
N ARG A 143 45.73 -12.46 4.65
CA ARG A 143 46.75 -11.91 5.54
C ARG A 143 47.90 -11.21 4.80
N ALA A 144 48.15 -11.56 3.53
CA ALA A 144 49.22 -10.97 2.71
C ALA A 144 48.81 -9.65 2.02
N GLU A 145 47.50 -9.39 1.89
CA GLU A 145 46.96 -8.14 1.36
C GLU A 145 46.74 -7.08 2.46
N LEU A 146 46.36 -7.51 3.67
CA LEU A 146 46.20 -6.60 4.82
C LEU A 146 47.49 -5.91 5.26
N SER A 147 48.66 -6.51 5.01
CA SER A 147 49.97 -5.90 5.29
C SER A 147 50.49 -4.97 4.19
N ARG A 148 49.85 -4.95 3.01
CA ARG A 148 50.19 -4.03 1.91
C ARG A 148 49.28 -2.80 1.81
N GLY A 149 48.16 -2.78 2.53
CA GLY A 149 47.15 -1.72 2.46
C GLY A 149 47.24 -0.61 3.52
N ALA A 150 48.22 -0.63 4.42
CA ALA A 150 48.34 0.35 5.50
C ALA A 150 49.18 1.59 5.13
N ALA A 151 49.02 2.11 3.91
CA ALA A 151 49.41 3.49 3.61
C ALA A 151 48.13 4.32 3.69
N ALA A 152 48.01 5.17 4.72
CA ALA A 152 46.88 6.09 4.88
C ALA A 152 46.73 6.92 3.60
N ALA A 153 45.72 6.60 2.79
CA ALA A 153 45.44 7.32 1.55
C ALA A 153 45.01 8.74 1.93
N SER A 154 45.84 9.73 1.63
CA SER A 154 45.47 11.13 1.78
C SER A 154 44.27 11.45 0.87
N VAL A 155 43.37 12.32 1.34
CA VAL A 155 42.11 12.70 0.66
C VAL A 155 41.95 14.22 0.62
N TRP A 156 41.11 14.73 -0.29
CA TRP A 156 40.73 16.15 -0.36
C TRP A 156 39.22 16.32 -0.60
N SER A 157 38.61 17.35 -0.04
CA SER A 157 37.18 17.66 -0.22
C SER A 157 36.96 18.66 -1.36
N CYS A 158 36.02 18.36 -2.25
CA CYS A 158 35.69 19.25 -3.36
C CYS A 158 34.96 20.52 -2.87
N PRO A 159 35.41 21.73 -3.19
CA PRO A 159 34.75 22.95 -2.74
C PRO A 159 33.41 23.22 -3.44
N ALA A 160 33.17 22.61 -4.61
CA ALA A 160 31.96 22.82 -5.39
C ALA A 160 30.80 21.90 -4.97
N CYS A 161 31.08 20.65 -4.61
CA CYS A 161 30.05 19.63 -4.33
C CYS A 161 30.32 18.79 -3.08
N THR A 162 31.31 19.17 -2.27
CA THR A 162 31.71 18.55 -0.99
C THR A 162 32.18 17.09 -1.04
N LEU A 163 32.14 16.42 -2.19
CA LEU A 163 32.64 15.05 -2.35
C LEU A 163 34.11 14.94 -1.93
N VAL A 164 34.41 13.95 -1.08
CA VAL A 164 35.77 13.60 -0.67
C VAL A 164 36.39 12.71 -1.75
N ASN A 165 37.47 13.20 -2.36
CA ASN A 165 38.19 12.54 -3.44
C ASN A 165 39.55 12.02 -2.94
N PRO A 166 40.06 10.90 -3.48
CA PRO A 166 41.44 10.46 -3.21
C PRO A 166 42.47 11.50 -3.64
N ALA A 167 43.58 11.68 -2.89
CA ALA A 167 44.64 12.63 -3.22
C ALA A 167 45.36 12.34 -4.54
N ALA A 168 45.23 11.14 -5.11
CA ALA A 168 45.76 10.84 -6.43
C ALA A 168 45.01 11.56 -7.57
N ARG A 169 43.79 12.07 -7.34
CA ARG A 169 42.98 12.72 -8.38
C ARG A 169 43.16 14.23 -8.42
N ALA A 170 43.29 14.75 -9.64
CA ALA A 170 43.38 16.17 -9.93
C ALA A 170 42.01 16.85 -10.16
N SER A 171 40.93 16.07 -10.32
CA SER A 171 39.56 16.57 -10.51
C SER A 171 38.53 15.71 -9.75
N CYS A 172 37.40 16.33 -9.42
CA CYS A 172 36.28 15.71 -8.71
C CYS A 172 35.55 14.69 -9.60
N ASP A 173 35.27 13.50 -9.07
CA ASP A 173 34.57 12.44 -9.81
C ASP A 173 33.11 12.77 -10.13
N ALA A 174 32.45 13.54 -9.26
CA ALA A 174 31.04 13.88 -9.46
C ALA A 174 30.84 15.08 -10.38
N CYS A 175 31.63 16.14 -10.22
CA CYS A 175 31.38 17.42 -10.90
C CYS A 175 32.50 17.87 -11.85
N GLY A 176 33.60 17.13 -11.94
CA GLY A 176 34.76 17.50 -12.76
C GLY A 176 35.59 18.67 -12.24
N GLY A 177 35.19 19.31 -11.13
CA GLY A 177 35.89 20.46 -10.55
C GLY A 177 37.33 20.15 -10.14
N ALA A 178 38.26 21.06 -10.43
CA ALA A 178 39.69 20.86 -10.16
C ALA A 178 40.00 20.79 -8.66
N ARG A 179 41.02 20.00 -8.31
CA ARG A 179 41.57 19.95 -6.96
C ARG A 179 42.13 21.32 -6.57
N PRO A 180 41.77 21.88 -5.40
CA PRO A 180 42.38 23.10 -4.91
C PRO A 180 43.88 22.92 -4.76
N ALA A 181 44.67 23.90 -5.21
CA ALA A 181 46.08 23.95 -4.88
C ALA A 181 46.22 23.99 -3.34
N PRO A 182 47.22 23.31 -2.75
CA PRO A 182 47.49 23.44 -1.33
C PRO A 182 47.70 24.92 -1.02
N ALA A 183 46.92 25.46 -0.07
CA ALA A 183 47.13 26.83 0.42
C ALA A 183 48.58 26.92 0.91
N GLY A 184 49.32 27.91 0.40
CA GLY A 184 50.75 28.06 0.65
C GLY A 184 51.10 28.18 2.14
N GLN A 185 52.36 27.89 2.43
CA GLN A 185 53.06 28.46 3.58
C GLN A 185 53.02 29.99 3.52
#